data_AF-A0AB39U482-F1
#
_entry.id   AF-A0AB39U482-F1
#
_cell.length_a   1.000
_cell.length_b   1.000
_cell.length_c   1.000
_cell.angle_alpha   90.00
_cell.angle_beta   90.00
_cell.angle_gamma   90.00
#
_symmetry.space_group_name_H-M   'P 1'
#
loop_
_entity.id
_entity.type
_entity.pdbx_description
1 polymer ?
#
loop_
_entity_poly.entity_id
_entity_poly.type
_entity_poly.pdbx_seq_one_letter_code
_entity_poly.pdbx_strand_id
1 'polypeptide(L)'
;MVTENSVLNRTELAHSGESYELKPVSLPQRGNARVRDLTPAQKRAVMFAQQQVLRAKAAKKAKDDRQAALSRMWMQDEDAPEAKRAAKISVEDSSDSTQHVSLREAIGHVLRDLRTKDHKTLREVSENAGVSLGYLSEVERGQKEASSELLSSIAEALGVSVPQMLRMVADYLESLER
;
A
#
# COMPACT_ATOMS: atom_id res chain seq x y z
N MET A 1 103.15 -4.17 -15.76
CA MET A 1 102.71 -2.77 -15.78
C MET A 1 102.30 -2.40 -14.36
N VAL A 2 103.05 -1.45 -13.74
CA VAL A 2 102.70 -0.54 -12.60
C VAL A 2 102.38 -1.22 -11.25
N THR A 3 103.28 -1.27 -10.23
CA THR A 3 103.62 -0.29 -9.15
C THR A 3 102.37 0.28 -8.42
N GLU A 4 102.23 0.52 -7.12
CA GLU A 4 103.02 0.74 -5.89
C GLU A 4 102.07 0.41 -4.69
N ASN A 5 102.48 -0.19 -3.57
CA ASN A 5 103.09 0.38 -2.36
C ASN A 5 102.29 1.48 -1.59
N SER A 6 101.99 1.16 -0.32
CA SER A 6 102.03 2.07 0.86
C SER A 6 100.93 3.16 0.97
N VAL A 7 100.33 3.57 2.11
CA VAL A 7 100.65 3.54 3.55
C VAL A 7 99.34 3.89 4.32
N LEU A 8 99.23 3.47 5.60
CA LEU A 8 98.59 4.11 6.78
C LEU A 8 97.16 4.74 6.61
N ASN A 9 96.18 4.58 7.49
CA ASN A 9 96.21 4.85 8.92
C ASN A 9 94.83 4.56 9.55
N ARG A 10 94.86 4.34 10.86
CA ARG A 10 93.75 4.08 11.78
C ARG A 10 92.90 5.34 12.02
N THR A 11 91.57 5.18 12.07
CA THR A 11 90.65 6.13 12.72
C THR A 11 89.48 5.38 13.34
N GLU A 12 89.42 5.38 14.67
CA GLU A 12 88.23 5.01 15.45
C GLU A 12 87.25 6.18 15.45
N LEU A 13 85.94 5.94 15.32
CA LEU A 13 84.89 6.80 15.86
C LEU A 13 83.58 6.03 16.05
N ALA A 14 83.05 6.16 17.27
CA ALA A 14 81.95 5.46 17.90
C ALA A 14 80.54 5.95 17.46
N HIS A 15 79.53 5.45 18.19
CA HIS A 15 78.10 5.82 18.28
C HIS A 15 77.19 4.95 17.41
N SER A 16 76.08 4.36 17.87
CA SER A 16 75.45 4.22 19.19
C SER A 16 74.23 3.31 18.96
N GLY A 17 73.89 2.44 19.91
CA GLY A 17 72.81 1.48 19.76
C GLY A 17 71.42 2.12 19.60
N GLU A 18 70.61 1.57 18.69
CA GLU A 18 69.17 1.76 18.68
C GLU A 18 68.50 0.47 19.15
N SER A 19 68.07 0.48 20.41
CA SER A 19 67.17 -0.50 20.99
C SER A 19 65.74 -0.07 20.67
N TYR A 20 65.00 -0.89 19.93
CA TYR A 20 63.59 -0.62 19.61
C TYR A 20 62.72 -0.93 20.84
N GLU A 21 62.30 0.10 21.57
CA GLU A 21 61.39 -0.01 22.70
C GLU A 21 59.94 0.00 22.21
N LEU A 22 59.28 -1.16 22.21
CA LEU A 22 57.86 -1.28 21.86
C LEU A 22 56.99 -0.79 23.03
N LYS A 23 56.29 0.33 22.83
CA LYS A 23 55.30 0.82 23.80
C LYS A 23 54.08 -0.12 23.84
N PRO A 24 53.59 -0.50 25.03
CA PRO A 24 52.43 -1.36 25.14
C PRO A 24 51.18 -0.60 24.68
N VAL A 25 50.42 -1.22 23.77
CA VAL A 25 49.10 -0.75 23.33
C VAL A 25 48.11 -0.97 24.47
N SER A 26 47.56 0.13 25.02
CA SER A 26 46.49 0.08 26.00
C SER A 26 45.16 -0.31 25.35
N LEU A 27 44.60 -1.45 25.74
CA LEU A 27 43.24 -1.86 25.37
C LEU A 27 42.19 -1.03 26.14
N PRO A 28 41.06 -0.64 25.52
CA PRO A 28 40.04 0.12 26.20
C PRO A 28 39.30 -0.80 27.19
N GLN A 29 39.36 -0.44 28.48
CA GLN A 29 38.59 -1.09 29.52
C GLN A 29 37.09 -0.88 29.25
N ARG A 30 36.37 -1.95 28.90
CA ARG A 30 34.91 -1.95 28.87
C ARG A 30 34.37 -1.96 30.30
N GLY A 31 34.14 -0.77 30.83
CA GLY A 31 33.50 -0.58 32.13
C GLY A 31 32.57 0.63 32.12
N ASN A 32 31.27 0.38 32.07
CA ASN A 32 30.21 1.26 32.57
C ASN A 32 30.26 2.74 32.14
N ALA A 33 30.19 3.00 30.82
CA ALA A 33 29.84 4.32 30.31
C ALA A 33 28.37 4.63 30.59
N ARG A 34 28.16 5.12 31.82
CA ARG A 34 26.97 5.81 32.30
C ARG A 34 26.39 6.73 31.23
N VAL A 35 25.07 6.83 31.26
CA VAL A 35 24.12 7.69 30.52
C VAL A 35 24.39 9.20 30.70
N ARG A 36 25.63 9.66 30.80
CA ARG A 36 25.99 10.99 31.31
C ARG A 36 27.09 11.62 30.47
N ASP A 37 26.81 11.89 29.20
CA ASP A 37 27.21 13.13 28.50
C ASP A 37 26.77 13.08 27.03
N LEU A 38 25.47 12.86 26.81
CA LEU A 38 24.89 13.09 25.49
C LEU A 38 24.99 14.58 25.17
N THR A 39 25.55 14.92 24.02
CA THR A 39 25.58 16.31 23.54
C THR A 39 24.15 16.85 23.45
N PRO A 40 23.92 18.17 23.51
CA PRO A 40 22.59 18.73 23.35
C PRO A 40 21.89 18.30 22.05
N ALA A 41 22.65 18.04 20.98
CA ALA A 41 22.12 17.47 19.74
C ALA A 41 21.67 16.01 19.93
N GLN A 42 22.48 15.18 20.60
CA GLN A 42 22.14 13.78 20.87
C GLN A 42 20.96 13.64 21.84
N LYS A 43 20.86 14.48 22.88
CA LYS A 43 19.68 14.51 23.78
C LYS A 43 18.39 14.84 23.04
N ARG A 44 18.43 15.84 22.15
CA ARG A 44 17.29 16.19 21.28
C ARG A 44 16.92 15.06 20.33
N ALA A 45 17.91 14.39 19.75
CA ALA A 45 17.67 13.24 18.88
C ALA A 45 16.98 12.07 19.63
N VAL A 46 17.41 11.77 20.85
CA VAL A 46 16.79 10.73 21.69
C VAL A 46 15.35 11.11 22.06
N MET A 47 15.10 12.36 22.47
CA MET A 47 13.75 12.85 22.78
C MET A 47 12.83 12.82 21.55
N PHE A 48 13.33 13.20 20.38
CA PHE A 48 12.59 13.12 19.13
C PHE A 48 12.23 11.66 18.80
N ALA A 49 13.19 10.74 18.91
CA ALA A 49 12.95 9.32 18.69
C ALA A 49 11.91 8.76 19.70
N GLN A 50 12.01 9.12 20.98
CA GLN A 50 11.02 8.72 21.99
C GLN A 50 9.62 9.29 21.66
N GLN A 51 9.53 10.55 21.22
CA GLN A 51 8.26 11.16 20.82
C GLN A 51 7.66 10.48 19.57
N GLN A 52 8.48 10.11 18.59
CA GLN A 52 8.04 9.36 17.41
C GLN A 52 7.49 7.99 17.79
N VAL A 53 8.16 7.28 18.70
CA VAL A 53 7.67 5.98 19.20
C VAL A 53 6.36 6.12 19.96
N LEU A 54 6.22 7.15 20.82
CA LEU A 54 4.98 7.40 21.55
C LEU A 54 3.83 7.77 20.59
N ARG A 55 4.08 8.60 19.58
CA ARG A 55 3.09 8.93 18.54
C ARG A 55 2.69 7.71 17.73
N ALA A 56 3.64 6.88 17.32
CA ALA A 56 3.36 5.64 16.60
C ALA A 56 2.52 4.67 17.43
N LYS A 57 2.83 4.53 18.73
CA LYS A 57 2.05 3.71 19.66
C LYS A 57 0.64 4.27 19.89
N ALA A 58 0.50 5.58 20.05
CA ALA A 58 -0.80 6.25 20.20
C ALA A 58 -1.66 6.12 18.93
N ALA A 59 -1.06 6.24 17.75
CA ALA A 59 -1.75 6.04 16.47
C ALA A 59 -2.21 4.58 16.29
N LYS A 60 -1.37 3.60 16.65
CA LYS A 60 -1.74 2.19 16.61
C LYS A 60 -2.87 1.89 17.60
N LYS A 61 -2.78 2.37 18.84
CA LYS A 61 -3.83 2.23 19.84
C LYS A 61 -5.14 2.87 19.38
N ALA A 62 -5.11 4.03 18.74
CA ALA A 62 -6.33 4.66 18.21
C ALA A 62 -6.98 3.84 17.10
N LYS A 63 -6.19 3.17 16.25
CA LYS A 63 -6.70 2.26 15.21
C LYS A 63 -7.28 0.99 15.83
N ASP A 64 -6.60 0.41 16.80
CA ASP A 64 -7.04 -0.79 17.51
C ASP A 64 -8.31 -0.50 18.33
N ASP A 65 -8.40 0.64 19.01
CA ASP A 65 -9.59 1.09 19.75
C ASP A 65 -10.78 1.32 18.80
N ARG A 66 -10.54 1.89 17.61
CA ARG A 66 -11.56 2.04 16.56
C ARG A 66 -12.02 0.69 16.03
N GLN A 67 -11.10 -0.25 15.83
CA GLN A 67 -11.44 -1.60 15.37
C GLN A 67 -12.17 -2.40 16.44
N ALA A 68 -11.80 -2.24 17.72
CA ALA A 68 -12.50 -2.82 18.85
C ALA A 68 -13.87 -2.19 19.09
N ALA A 69 -14.04 -0.89 18.82
CA ALA A 69 -15.35 -0.24 18.86
C ALA A 69 -16.26 -0.74 17.73
N LEU A 70 -15.72 -0.86 16.52
CA LEU A 70 -16.43 -1.46 15.37
C LEU A 70 -16.79 -2.93 15.65
N SER A 71 -15.84 -3.72 16.16
CA SER A 71 -16.09 -5.12 16.50
C SER A 71 -17.10 -5.28 17.65
N ARG A 72 -17.12 -4.36 18.63
CA ARG A 72 -18.15 -4.32 19.69
C ARG A 72 -19.52 -3.94 19.14
N MET A 73 -19.59 -3.00 18.21
CA MET A 73 -20.81 -2.69 17.46
C MET A 73 -21.31 -3.91 16.68
N TRP A 74 -20.41 -4.67 16.07
CA TRP A 74 -20.75 -5.85 15.27
C TRP A 74 -21.07 -7.10 16.10
N MET A 75 -20.65 -7.16 17.37
CA MET A 75 -21.00 -8.24 18.32
C MET A 75 -22.36 -8.01 19.02
N GLN A 76 -22.83 -6.77 19.12
CA GLN A 76 -24.18 -6.46 19.63
C GLN A 76 -25.30 -6.79 18.63
N ASP A 77 -24.97 -6.93 17.35
CA ASP A 77 -25.91 -7.30 16.30
C ASP A 77 -26.05 -8.84 16.13
N GLU A 78 -25.28 -9.66 16.85
CA GLU A 78 -25.36 -11.14 16.76
C GLU A 78 -26.53 -11.75 17.56
N ASP A 79 -27.15 -10.99 18.48
CA ASP A 79 -28.42 -11.35 19.16
C ASP A 79 -29.63 -10.59 18.57
N ALA A 80 -29.44 -9.85 17.49
CA ALA A 80 -30.54 -9.23 16.74
C ALA A 80 -30.92 -10.15 15.57
N PRO A 81 -32.20 -10.47 15.35
CA PRO A 81 -32.60 -11.35 14.25
C PRO A 81 -32.06 -10.77 12.94
N GLU A 82 -31.43 -11.62 12.14
CA GLU A 82 -30.71 -11.32 10.89
C GLU A 82 -31.50 -10.41 9.92
N ALA A 83 -32.83 -10.37 10.07
CA ALA A 83 -33.74 -9.40 9.48
C ALA A 83 -33.37 -7.92 9.70
N LYS A 84 -32.76 -7.54 10.83
CA LYS A 84 -32.44 -6.12 11.16
C LYS A 84 -31.11 -5.63 10.57
N ARG A 85 -30.15 -6.53 10.30
CA ARG A 85 -28.88 -6.18 9.63
C ARG A 85 -29.06 -5.99 8.13
N ALA A 86 -29.91 -6.80 7.51
CA ALA A 86 -30.38 -6.55 6.14
C ALA A 86 -31.14 -5.22 6.05
N ALA A 87 -32.03 -4.95 7.02
CA ALA A 87 -32.81 -3.71 7.03
C ALA A 87 -31.96 -2.43 7.13
N LYS A 88 -30.85 -2.40 7.90
CA LYS A 88 -30.06 -1.17 8.12
C LYS A 88 -29.23 -0.67 6.94
N ILE A 89 -28.93 -1.52 5.95
CA ILE A 89 -28.34 -1.06 4.68
C ILE A 89 -29.44 -0.58 3.73
N SER A 90 -30.71 -0.87 4.05
CA SER A 90 -31.89 -0.59 3.21
C SER A 90 -32.73 0.60 3.66
N VAL A 91 -32.39 1.30 4.77
CA VAL A 91 -33.20 2.43 5.26
C VAL A 91 -32.60 3.76 4.82
N GLU A 92 -32.65 4.06 3.53
CA GLU A 92 -32.84 5.42 2.99
C GLU A 92 -33.13 5.38 1.48
N ASP A 93 -34.06 4.53 1.05
CA ASP A 93 -35.07 4.92 0.06
C ASP A 93 -36.23 3.92 0.12
N SER A 94 -37.37 4.36 0.62
CA SER A 94 -38.60 3.58 0.64
C SER A 94 -39.75 4.54 0.44
N SER A 95 -39.91 4.98 -0.80
CA SER A 95 -41.22 5.36 -1.31
C SER A 95 -41.48 4.61 -2.61
N ASP A 96 -42.43 3.68 -2.49
CA ASP A 96 -43.24 3.04 -3.52
C ASP A 96 -42.80 1.66 -4.05
N SER A 97 -43.70 0.70 -3.85
CA SER A 97 -43.56 -0.71 -4.19
C SER A 97 -43.80 -0.93 -5.68
N THR A 98 -42.83 -0.49 -6.47
CA THR A 98 -42.45 -0.99 -7.79
C THR A 98 -40.94 -0.78 -7.83
N GLN A 99 -40.12 -1.82 -7.64
CA GLN A 99 -38.66 -1.67 -7.66
C GLN A 99 -38.22 -1.24 -9.06
N HIS A 100 -38.17 0.07 -9.29
CA HIS A 100 -37.73 0.63 -10.56
C HIS A 100 -36.21 0.48 -10.63
N VAL A 101 -35.74 -0.37 -11.53
CA VAL A 101 -34.30 -0.56 -11.78
C VAL A 101 -33.74 0.75 -12.34
N SER A 102 -32.67 1.26 -11.73
CA SER A 102 -32.03 2.48 -12.21
C SER A 102 -31.30 2.23 -13.54
N LEU A 103 -31.12 3.27 -14.35
CA LEU A 103 -30.44 3.17 -15.64
C LEU A 103 -29.04 2.56 -15.52
N ARG A 104 -28.26 2.96 -14.50
CA ARG A 104 -26.92 2.40 -14.25
C ARG A 104 -26.94 0.91 -13.90
N GLU A 105 -27.96 0.43 -13.20
CA GLU A 105 -28.12 -0.98 -12.89
C GLU A 105 -28.47 -1.77 -14.15
N ALA A 106 -29.34 -1.22 -15.00
CA ALA A 106 -29.66 -1.82 -16.29
C ALA A 106 -28.45 -1.87 -17.23
N ILE A 107 -27.67 -0.79 -17.31
CA ILE A 107 -26.41 -0.77 -18.06
C ILE A 107 -25.44 -1.81 -17.49
N GLY A 108 -25.23 -1.81 -16.18
CA GLY A 108 -24.33 -2.75 -15.51
C GLY A 108 -24.72 -4.21 -15.76
N HIS A 109 -26.01 -4.51 -15.71
CA HIS A 109 -26.57 -5.82 -16.03
C HIS A 109 -26.24 -6.24 -17.46
N VAL A 110 -26.52 -5.40 -18.46
CA VAL A 110 -26.26 -5.70 -19.87
C VAL A 110 -24.77 -5.91 -20.14
N LEU A 111 -23.90 -5.06 -19.58
CA LEU A 111 -22.45 -5.20 -19.73
C LEU A 111 -21.96 -6.54 -19.14
N ARG A 112 -22.44 -6.89 -17.94
CA ARG A 112 -22.10 -8.16 -17.30
C ARG A 112 -22.58 -9.35 -18.13
N ASP A 113 -23.82 -9.28 -18.63
CA ASP A 113 -24.45 -10.35 -19.38
C ASP A 113 -23.71 -10.61 -20.71
N LEU A 114 -23.36 -9.54 -21.44
CA LEU A 114 -22.49 -9.59 -22.61
C LEU A 114 -21.15 -10.24 -22.29
N ARG A 115 -20.48 -9.79 -21.21
CA ARG A 115 -19.19 -10.32 -20.80
C ARG A 115 -19.25 -11.82 -20.51
N THR A 116 -20.26 -12.26 -19.76
CA THR A 116 -20.39 -13.67 -19.36
C THR A 116 -20.83 -14.58 -20.50
N LYS A 117 -21.68 -14.09 -21.42
CA LYS A 117 -22.08 -14.80 -22.63
C LYS A 117 -20.89 -15.06 -23.55
N ASP A 118 -19.95 -14.13 -23.60
CA ASP A 118 -18.73 -14.24 -24.40
C ASP A 118 -17.56 -14.92 -23.62
N HIS A 119 -17.85 -15.48 -22.44
CA HIS A 119 -16.89 -16.16 -21.55
C HIS A 119 -15.64 -15.32 -21.18
N LYS A 120 -15.75 -13.99 -21.22
CA LYS A 120 -14.67 -13.07 -20.85
C LYS A 120 -14.64 -12.87 -19.33
N THR A 121 -13.44 -12.80 -18.78
CA THR A 121 -13.20 -12.41 -17.39
C THR A 121 -13.26 -10.90 -17.23
N LEU A 122 -13.53 -10.42 -16.00
CA LEU A 122 -13.42 -8.99 -15.68
C LEU A 122 -12.03 -8.44 -16.01
N ARG A 123 -10.97 -9.24 -15.81
CA ARG A 123 -9.58 -8.85 -16.07
C ARG A 123 -9.38 -8.53 -17.55
N GLU A 124 -9.74 -9.47 -18.43
CA GLU A 124 -9.59 -9.31 -19.89
C GLU A 124 -10.32 -8.07 -20.41
N VAL A 125 -11.57 -7.86 -19.98
CA VAL A 125 -12.34 -6.68 -20.41
C VAL A 125 -11.75 -5.40 -19.85
N SER A 126 -11.37 -5.38 -18.57
CA SER A 126 -10.80 -4.19 -17.93
C SER A 126 -9.48 -3.76 -18.57
N GLU A 127 -8.62 -4.71 -18.92
CA GLU A 127 -7.34 -4.46 -19.57
C GLU A 127 -7.56 -3.91 -21.00
N ASN A 128 -8.48 -4.49 -21.76
CA ASN A 128 -8.82 -4.00 -23.10
C ASN A 128 -9.51 -2.63 -23.10
N ALA A 129 -10.36 -2.35 -22.10
CA ALA A 129 -11.06 -1.08 -21.97
C ALA A 129 -10.22 0.04 -21.33
N GLY A 130 -9.01 -0.26 -20.83
CA GLY A 130 -8.14 0.70 -20.18
C GLY A 130 -8.65 1.19 -18.81
N VAL A 131 -9.42 0.36 -18.10
CA VAL A 131 -9.99 0.69 -16.78
C VAL A 131 -9.50 -0.30 -15.72
N SER A 132 -9.62 0.06 -14.44
CA SER A 132 -9.30 -0.90 -13.37
C SER A 132 -10.36 -2.00 -13.28
N LEU A 133 -9.93 -3.22 -12.94
CA LEU A 133 -10.83 -4.36 -12.68
C LEU A 133 -11.90 -4.03 -11.63
N GLY A 134 -11.50 -3.36 -10.54
CA GLY A 134 -12.41 -2.94 -9.48
C GLY A 134 -13.48 -1.97 -9.98
N TYR A 135 -13.08 -1.00 -10.81
CA TYR A 135 -14.02 -0.05 -11.41
C TYR A 135 -15.02 -0.75 -12.34
N LEU A 136 -14.57 -1.63 -13.24
CA LEU A 136 -15.48 -2.40 -14.09
C LEU A 136 -16.45 -3.25 -13.26
N SER A 137 -15.98 -3.86 -12.17
CA SER A 137 -16.83 -4.62 -11.25
C SER A 137 -17.88 -3.74 -10.55
N GLU A 138 -17.54 -2.51 -10.17
CA GLU A 138 -18.51 -1.55 -9.62
C GLU A 138 -19.55 -1.12 -10.66
N VAL A 139 -19.14 -0.88 -11.91
CA VAL A 139 -20.03 -0.53 -13.03
C VAL A 139 -21.00 -1.68 -13.34
N GLU A 140 -20.52 -2.92 -13.46
CA GLU A 140 -21.36 -4.10 -13.71
C GLU A 140 -22.40 -4.36 -12.60
N ARG A 141 -22.18 -3.82 -11.40
CA ARG A 141 -23.10 -3.91 -10.26
C ARG A 141 -23.99 -2.68 -10.10
N GLY A 142 -23.95 -1.73 -11.05
CA GLY A 142 -24.69 -0.46 -10.98
C GLY A 142 -24.27 0.45 -9.82
N GLN A 143 -23.06 0.28 -9.27
CA GLN A 143 -22.57 1.08 -8.15
C GLN A 143 -21.85 2.36 -8.61
N LYS A 144 -21.46 2.41 -9.88
CA LYS A 144 -20.80 3.57 -10.51
C LYS A 144 -21.46 3.90 -11.83
N GLU A 145 -21.67 5.19 -12.04
CA GLU A 145 -21.95 5.76 -13.35
C GLU A 145 -20.63 5.82 -14.13
N ALA A 146 -20.64 5.26 -15.35
CA ALA A 146 -19.52 5.38 -16.27
C ALA A 146 -19.74 6.57 -17.19
N SER A 147 -18.67 7.32 -17.49
CA SER A 147 -18.75 8.39 -18.49
C SER A 147 -19.03 7.80 -19.88
N SER A 148 -19.51 8.62 -20.80
CA SER A 148 -19.78 8.20 -22.18
C SER A 148 -18.55 7.60 -22.87
N GLU A 149 -17.36 8.16 -22.61
CA GLU A 149 -16.08 7.67 -23.12
C GLU A 149 -15.76 6.29 -22.55
N LEU A 150 -15.91 6.10 -21.23
CA LEU A 150 -15.64 4.82 -20.58
C LEU A 150 -16.65 3.74 -20.99
N LEU A 151 -17.93 4.10 -21.13
CA LEU A 151 -18.95 3.19 -21.69
C LEU A 151 -18.60 2.77 -23.10
N SER A 152 -18.09 3.68 -23.93
CA SER A 152 -17.64 3.38 -25.29
C SER A 152 -16.48 2.39 -25.28
N SER A 153 -15.45 2.63 -24.46
CA SER A 153 -14.30 1.72 -24.34
C SER A 153 -14.69 0.33 -23.82
N ILE A 154 -15.60 0.25 -22.84
CA ILE A 154 -16.07 -1.02 -22.31
C ILE A 154 -16.91 -1.78 -23.35
N ALA A 155 -17.81 -1.10 -24.05
CA ALA A 155 -18.62 -1.70 -25.11
C ALA A 155 -17.73 -2.26 -26.25
N GLU A 156 -16.72 -1.49 -26.66
CA GLU A 156 -15.73 -1.91 -27.66
C GLU A 156 -14.94 -3.14 -27.19
N ALA A 157 -14.48 -3.17 -25.94
CA ALA A 157 -13.80 -4.34 -25.35
C ALA A 157 -14.70 -5.60 -25.29
N LEU A 158 -16.01 -5.40 -25.21
CA LEU A 158 -17.01 -6.47 -25.29
C LEU A 158 -17.40 -6.85 -26.72
N GLY A 159 -16.87 -6.15 -27.73
CA GLY A 159 -17.12 -6.45 -29.15
C GLY A 159 -18.48 -5.96 -29.66
N VAL A 160 -19.09 -4.97 -28.98
CA VAL A 160 -20.39 -4.39 -29.38
C VAL A 160 -20.28 -2.88 -29.54
N SER A 161 -21.12 -2.33 -30.42
CA SER A 161 -21.24 -0.86 -30.53
C SER A 161 -22.11 -0.30 -29.40
N VAL A 162 -21.86 0.96 -29.00
CA VAL A 162 -22.69 1.64 -27.98
C VAL A 162 -24.18 1.65 -28.33
N PRO A 163 -24.61 1.99 -29.57
CA PRO A 163 -26.04 1.96 -29.91
C PRO A 163 -26.66 0.56 -29.78
N GLN A 164 -25.90 -0.49 -30.10
CA GLN A 164 -26.36 -1.87 -29.94
C GLN A 164 -26.50 -2.23 -28.45
N MET A 165 -25.52 -1.86 -27.62
CA MET A 165 -25.59 -2.03 -26.17
C MET A 165 -26.78 -1.28 -25.56
N LEU A 166 -27.02 -0.03 -25.96
CA LEU A 166 -28.16 0.76 -25.49
C LEU A 166 -29.51 0.16 -25.91
N ARG A 167 -29.58 -0.48 -27.09
CA ARG A 167 -30.78 -1.22 -27.50
C ARG A 167 -31.05 -2.40 -26.58
N MET A 168 -30.02 -3.18 -26.24
CA MET A 168 -30.14 -4.27 -25.26
C MET A 168 -30.56 -3.76 -23.87
N VAL A 169 -30.10 -2.57 -23.47
CA VAL A 169 -30.52 -1.91 -22.21
C VAL A 169 -32.01 -1.56 -22.26
N ALA A 170 -32.48 -1.00 -23.38
CA ALA A 170 -33.89 -0.70 -23.57
C ALA A 170 -34.74 -1.99 -23.52
N ASP A 171 -34.33 -3.04 -24.23
CA ASP A 171 -35.01 -4.33 -24.24
C ASP A 171 -35.07 -4.95 -22.83
N TYR A 172 -33.98 -4.84 -22.06
CA TYR A 172 -33.94 -5.30 -20.67
C TYR A 172 -34.92 -4.52 -19.78
N LEU A 173 -34.92 -3.19 -19.86
CA LEU A 173 -35.85 -2.35 -19.09
C LEU A 173 -37.30 -2.66 -19.43
N GLU A 174 -37.66 -2.79 -20.71
CA GLU A 174 -39.02 -3.15 -21.15
C GLU A 174 -39.43 -4.53 -20.62
N SER A 175 -38.49 -5.47 -20.50
CA SER A 175 -38.77 -6.80 -19.96
C SER A 175 -39.10 -6.82 -18.46
N LEU A 176 -38.69 -5.79 -17.72
CA LEU A 176 -38.98 -5.65 -16.28
C LEU A 176 -40.35 -5.01 -16.03
N GLU A 177 -40.91 -4.31 -17.02
CA GLU A 177 -42.21 -3.63 -16.94
C GLU A 177 -43.41 -4.56 -17.24
N ARG A 178 -43.15 -5.78 -17.75
CA ARG A 178 -44.16 -6.80 -18.08
C ARG A 178 -44.40 -7.79 -16.96
#